data_AF-A0A351Q7J5-F1
#
_entry.id   AF-A0A351Q7J5-F1
#
_cell.length_a   1.000
_cell.length_b   1.000
_cell.length_c   1.000
_cell.angle_alpha   90.00
_cell.angle_beta   90.00
_cell.angle_gamma   90.00
#
_symmetry.space_group_name_H-M   'P 1'
#
loop_
_entity.id
_entity.type
_entity.pdbx_description
1 polymer ?
#
loop_
_entity_poly.entity_id
_entity_poly.type
_entity_poly.pdbx_seq_one_letter_code
_entity_poly.pdbx_strand_id
1 'polypeptide(L)'
;MEHTIDWYIKKGVSKKMAEYFIKGRRKIAYVQPNNDFTLLLTFDNGEKRIFNVKPLIKKNTVFETLLDWNKFKQVYLDSDGTVCWDKDSSVDSNIFWNNKIDLSTDSLYIESLPLKC
;
A
#
# COMPACT_ATOMS: atom_id res chain seq x y z
N MET A 1 -9.64 2.03 25.33
CA MET A 1 -9.74 0.58 25.58
C MET A 1 -8.79 -0.10 24.62
N GLU A 2 -7.77 -0.78 25.12
CA GLU A 2 -6.94 -1.63 24.27
C GLU A 2 -7.76 -2.87 23.92
N HIS A 3 -7.98 -3.08 22.62
CA HIS A 3 -8.71 -4.25 22.13
C HIS A 3 -7.76 -5.44 22.01
N THR A 4 -8.20 -6.63 22.44
CA THR A 4 -7.41 -7.87 22.33
C THR A 4 -7.54 -8.51 20.95
N ILE A 5 -6.67 -9.47 20.62
CA ILE A 5 -6.77 -10.24 19.37
C ILE A 5 -8.14 -10.91 19.25
N ASP A 6 -8.59 -11.55 20.34
CA ASP A 6 -9.88 -12.25 20.40
C ASP A 6 -11.06 -11.30 20.19
N TRP A 7 -10.95 -10.05 20.65
CA TRP A 7 -11.97 -9.03 20.41
C TRP A 7 -12.13 -8.77 18.90
N TYR A 8 -11.01 -8.61 18.17
CA TYR A 8 -11.02 -8.39 16.72
C TYR A 8 -11.51 -9.62 15.95
N ILE A 9 -11.06 -10.82 16.33
CA ILE A 9 -11.49 -12.07 15.69
C ILE A 9 -13.00 -12.26 15.85
N LYS A 10 -13.56 -12.01 17.04
CA LYS A 10 -15.02 -12.04 17.28
C LYS A 10 -15.80 -11.05 16.41
N LYS A 11 -15.15 -10.00 15.89
CA LYS A 11 -15.72 -9.02 14.96
C LYS A 11 -15.49 -9.37 13.48
N GLY A 12 -14.93 -10.54 13.18
CA GLY A 12 -14.67 -11.00 11.82
C GLY A 12 -13.36 -10.50 11.21
N VAL A 13 -12.48 -9.90 12.01
CA VAL A 13 -11.16 -9.44 11.54
C VAL A 13 -10.18 -10.61 11.52
N SER A 14 -9.35 -10.69 10.48
CA SER A 14 -8.34 -11.75 10.36
C SER A 14 -7.28 -11.64 11.47
N LYS A 15 -6.69 -12.77 11.87
CA LYS A 15 -5.65 -12.80 12.91
C LYS A 15 -4.48 -11.86 12.59
N LYS A 16 -3.99 -11.84 11.34
CA LYS A 16 -2.90 -10.95 10.90
C LYS A 16 -3.26 -9.47 11.07
N MET A 17 -4.48 -9.10 10.68
CA MET A 17 -4.96 -7.73 10.80
C MET A 17 -5.15 -7.34 12.28
N ALA A 18 -5.65 -8.26 13.11
CA ALA A 18 -5.76 -8.05 14.56
C ALA A 18 -4.39 -7.84 15.22
N GLU A 19 -3.40 -8.67 14.89
CA GLU A 19 -2.01 -8.52 15.37
C GLU A 19 -1.40 -7.17 14.96
N TYR A 20 -1.68 -6.70 13.75
CA TYR A 20 -1.25 -5.40 13.28
C TYR A 20 -1.90 -4.26 14.07
N PHE A 21 -3.22 -4.28 14.27
CA PHE A 21 -3.91 -3.20 14.98
C PHE A 21 -3.46 -3.07 16.45
N ILE A 22 -3.14 -4.18 17.12
CA ILE A 22 -2.64 -4.15 18.50
C ILE A 22 -1.24 -3.58 18.59
N LYS A 23 -0.39 -3.81 17.58
CA LYS A 23 0.97 -3.24 17.50
C LYS A 23 0.98 -1.75 17.12
N GLY A 24 -0.19 -1.20 16.80
CA GLY A 24 -0.34 0.17 16.31
C GLY A 24 -0.17 0.26 14.79
N ARG A 25 -1.03 1.05 14.17
CA ARG A 25 -0.96 1.34 12.74
C ARG A 25 0.36 2.03 12.40
N ARG A 26 0.85 1.77 11.19
CA ARG A 26 2.09 2.36 10.67
C ARG A 26 1.77 3.30 9.52
N LYS A 27 2.57 4.36 9.40
CA LYS A 27 2.60 5.23 8.22
C LYS A 27 3.77 4.85 7.32
N ILE A 28 3.60 5.02 6.02
CA ILE A 28 4.68 4.86 5.05
C ILE A 28 5.40 6.21 4.97
N ALA A 29 6.70 6.20 5.26
CA ALA A 29 7.55 7.38 5.20
C ALA A 29 8.23 7.51 3.83
N TYR A 30 8.47 6.39 3.14
CA TYR A 30 9.09 6.37 1.83
C TYR A 30 8.63 5.17 1.00
N VAL A 31 8.47 5.38 -0.31
CA VAL A 31 8.15 4.36 -1.30
C VAL A 31 9.16 4.41 -2.43
N GLN A 32 9.66 3.25 -2.84
CA GLN A 32 10.53 3.11 -3.99
C GLN A 32 10.03 1.99 -4.90
N PRO A 33 9.80 2.26 -6.20
CA PRO A 33 9.47 1.23 -7.17
C PRO A 33 10.72 0.47 -7.62
N ASN A 34 10.57 -0.84 -7.85
CA ASN A 34 11.60 -1.69 -8.44
C ASN A 34 11.15 -2.20 -9.82
N ASN A 35 12.10 -2.47 -10.72
CA ASN A 35 11.83 -2.89 -12.11
C ASN A 35 11.04 -4.20 -12.23
N ASP A 36 10.95 -4.99 -11.17
CA ASP A 36 10.17 -6.23 -11.10
C ASP A 36 8.72 -6.02 -10.65
N PHE A 37 8.27 -4.76 -10.58
CA PHE A 37 6.95 -4.31 -10.11
C PHE A 37 6.69 -4.63 -8.63
N THR A 38 7.76 -4.67 -7.84
CA THR A 38 7.68 -4.59 -6.38
C THR A 38 7.86 -3.16 -5.89
N LEU A 39 7.36 -2.89 -4.70
CA LEU A 39 7.60 -1.66 -3.96
C LEU A 39 8.44 -1.97 -2.73
N LEU A 40 9.53 -1.23 -2.55
CA LEU A 40 10.20 -1.12 -1.27
C LEU A 40 9.52 -0.01 -0.46
N LEU A 41 8.93 -0.40 0.67
CA LEU A 41 8.24 0.48 1.60
C LEU A 41 9.11 0.67 2.83
N THR A 42 9.33 1.92 3.25
CA THR A 42 9.92 2.25 4.55
C THR A 42 8.84 2.87 5.42
N PHE A 43 8.59 2.27 6.59
CA PHE A 43 7.59 2.75 7.54
C PHE A 43 8.18 3.75 8.53
N ASP A 44 7.30 4.45 9.25
CA ASP A 44 7.63 5.48 10.25
C ASP A 44 8.58 5.03 11.37
N ASN A 45 8.64 3.73 11.65
CA ASN A 45 9.54 3.10 12.61
C ASN A 45 10.87 2.63 11.99
N GLY A 46 11.13 2.96 10.73
CA GLY A 46 12.31 2.52 9.97
C GLY A 46 12.23 1.10 9.41
N GLU A 47 11.15 0.37 9.67
CA GLU A 47 10.95 -0.98 9.12
C GLU A 47 10.84 -0.92 7.60
N LYS A 48 11.58 -1.80 6.92
CA LYS A 48 11.55 -1.94 5.47
C LYS A 48 10.81 -3.21 5.08
N ARG A 49 9.88 -3.09 4.13
CA ARG A 49 9.10 -4.23 3.62
C ARG A 49 9.01 -4.18 2.09
N ILE A 50 8.95 -5.34 1.45
CA ILE A 50 8.76 -5.47 0.00
C ILE A 50 7.33 -5.94 -0.28
N PHE A 51 6.60 -5.19 -1.10
CA PHE A 51 5.27 -5.56 -1.58
C PHE A 51 5.31 -5.88 -3.07
N ASN A 52 4.73 -7.01 -3.49
CA ASN A 52 4.60 -7.36 -4.90
C ASN A 52 3.25 -6.88 -5.43
N VAL A 53 3.26 -5.95 -6.38
CA VAL A 53 2.03 -5.36 -6.93
C VAL A 53 1.39 -6.25 -8.01
N LYS A 54 2.18 -7.10 -8.68
CA LYS A 54 1.71 -7.94 -9.80
C LYS A 54 0.42 -8.72 -9.53
N PRO A 55 0.20 -9.35 -8.35
CA PRO A 55 -1.04 -10.09 -8.07
C PRO A 55 -2.31 -9.22 -8.08
N LEU A 56 -2.19 -7.90 -7.89
CA LEU A 56 -3.31 -6.96 -7.96
C LEU A 56 -3.67 -6.59 -9.41
N ILE A 57 -2.71 -6.71 -10.33
CA ILE A 57 -2.89 -6.31 -11.71
C ILE A 57 -3.70 -7.37 -12.45
N LYS A 58 -4.96 -7.02 -12.78
CA LYS A 58 -5.86 -7.84 -13.59
C LYS A 58 -6.31 -7.04 -14.81
N LYS A 59 -6.50 -7.73 -15.94
CA LYS A 59 -7.06 -7.11 -17.15
C LYS A 59 -8.42 -6.48 -16.87
N ASN A 60 -8.70 -5.36 -17.53
CA ASN A 60 -9.92 -4.56 -17.38
C ASN A 60 -10.14 -4.04 -15.95
N THR A 61 -9.07 -3.80 -15.20
CA THR A 61 -9.15 -3.17 -13.87
C THR A 61 -8.35 -1.88 -13.82
N VAL A 62 -8.59 -1.07 -12.79
CA VAL A 62 -7.84 0.17 -12.55
C VAL A 62 -6.32 -0.05 -12.50
N PHE A 63 -5.88 -1.23 -12.05
CA PHE A 63 -4.45 -1.57 -11.90
C PHE A 63 -3.79 -2.01 -13.20
N GLU A 64 -4.53 -2.24 -14.30
CA GLU A 64 -3.95 -2.72 -15.56
C GLU A 64 -2.88 -1.78 -16.11
N THR A 65 -3.08 -0.46 -15.94
CA THR A 65 -2.11 0.57 -16.36
C THR A 65 -0.75 0.45 -15.66
N LEU A 66 -0.69 -0.20 -14.50
CA LEU A 66 0.54 -0.38 -13.73
C LEU A 66 1.45 -1.49 -14.29
N LEU A 67 1.06 -2.20 -15.36
CA LEU A 67 1.96 -3.08 -16.12
C LEU A 67 2.99 -2.32 -16.96
N ASP A 68 2.72 -1.04 -17.26
CA ASP A 68 3.72 -0.19 -17.90
C ASP A 68 4.70 0.34 -16.84
N TRP A 69 5.98 0.01 -17.00
CA TRP A 69 7.04 0.52 -16.12
C TRP A 69 7.06 2.05 -16.05
N ASN A 70 6.82 2.75 -17.16
CA ASN A 70 6.81 4.21 -17.18
C ASN A 70 5.68 4.79 -16.33
N LYS A 71 4.60 4.03 -16.15
CA LYS A 71 3.51 4.37 -15.25
C LYS A 71 3.82 3.95 -13.82
N PHE A 72 4.25 2.72 -13.62
CA PHE A 72 4.55 2.15 -12.32
C PHE A 72 5.61 2.96 -11.55
N LYS A 73 6.64 3.45 -12.23
CA LYS A 73 7.71 4.23 -11.59
C LYS A 73 7.27 5.63 -11.13
N GLN A 74 6.07 6.09 -11.51
CA GLN A 74 5.50 7.37 -11.08
C GLN A 74 4.82 7.29 -9.69
N VAL A 75 5.01 6.17 -8.97
CA VAL A 75 4.46 6.00 -7.62
C VAL A 75 4.87 7.15 -6.71
N TYR A 76 3.92 7.63 -5.90
CA TYR A 76 4.17 8.68 -4.92
C TYR A 76 3.41 8.41 -3.62
N LEU A 77 3.77 9.16 -2.57
CA LEU A 77 2.98 9.26 -1.34
C LEU A 77 2.17 10.56 -1.41
N ASP A 78 0.87 10.48 -1.16
CA ASP A 78 0.04 11.68 -1.02
C ASP A 78 0.24 12.36 0.35
N SER A 79 -0.53 13.42 0.63
CA SER A 79 -0.45 14.16 1.89
C SER A 79 -0.76 13.33 3.14
N ASP A 80 -1.47 12.21 2.99
CA ASP A 80 -1.83 11.30 4.07
C ASP A 80 -0.84 10.13 4.22
N GLY A 81 0.18 10.07 3.36
CA GLY A 81 1.16 8.98 3.33
C GLY A 81 0.62 7.70 2.67
N THR A 82 -0.36 7.84 1.78
CA THR A 82 -0.94 6.75 0.99
C THR A 82 -0.16 6.56 -0.29
N VAL A 83 0.14 5.31 -0.65
CA VAL A 83 0.83 4.97 -1.91
C VAL A 83 -0.14 5.13 -3.06
N CYS A 84 0.23 5.98 -4.03
CA CYS A 84 -0.64 6.40 -5.10
C CYS A 84 0.05 6.42 -6.46
N TRP A 85 -0.78 6.34 -7.51
CA TRP A 85 -0.48 6.72 -8.87
C TRP A 85 -1.65 7.54 -9.41
N ASP A 86 -1.37 8.39 -10.38
CA ASP A 86 -2.41 9.03 -11.18
C ASP A 86 -2.66 8.16 -12.42
N LYS A 87 -3.88 8.09 -12.96
CA LYS A 87 -4.17 7.44 -14.25
C LYS A 87 -3.67 8.31 -15.40
N ASP A 88 -3.93 9.60 -15.32
CA ASP A 88 -3.40 10.65 -16.20
C ASP A 88 -2.62 11.65 -15.35
N SER A 89 -1.33 11.81 -15.65
CA SER A 89 -0.44 12.73 -14.92
C SER A 89 -0.72 14.20 -15.21
N SER A 90 -1.55 14.52 -16.21
CA SER A 90 -1.97 15.89 -16.52
C SER A 90 -3.22 16.32 -15.73
N VAL A 91 -3.86 15.40 -15.01
CA VAL A 91 -5.09 15.64 -14.25
C VAL A 91 -4.77 15.69 -12.75
N ASP A 92 -5.21 16.75 -12.07
CA ASP A 92 -5.04 16.89 -10.62
C ASP A 92 -5.97 15.92 -9.87
N SER A 93 -5.38 14.88 -9.28
CA SER A 93 -6.08 13.86 -8.51
C SER A 93 -6.68 14.36 -7.19
N ASN A 94 -6.31 15.55 -6.71
CA ASN A 94 -6.97 16.16 -5.54
C ASN A 94 -8.32 16.78 -5.91
N ILE A 95 -8.50 17.15 -7.19
CA ILE A 95 -9.78 17.65 -7.73
C ILE A 95 -10.59 16.49 -8.28
N PHE A 96 -9.96 15.61 -9.06
CA PHE A 96 -10.60 14.47 -9.73
C PHE A 96 -10.17 13.16 -9.09
N TRP A 97 -10.85 12.78 -7.99
CA TRP A 97 -10.52 11.58 -7.22
C TRP A 97 -10.52 10.29 -8.05
N ASN A 98 -11.34 10.23 -9.11
CA ASN A 98 -11.40 9.08 -10.02
C ASN A 98 -10.14 8.92 -10.88
N ASN A 99 -9.25 9.91 -10.93
CA ASN A 99 -7.94 9.82 -11.56
C ASN A 99 -6.94 9.03 -10.70
N LYS A 100 -7.19 8.90 -9.39
CA LYS A 100 -6.24 8.29 -8.45
C LYS A 100 -6.36 6.78 -8.43
N ILE A 101 -5.21 6.12 -8.31
CA ILE A 101 -5.06 4.70 -7.99
C ILE A 101 -4.30 4.64 -6.68
N ASP A 102 -4.93 4.16 -5.62
CA ASP A 102 -4.34 4.10 -4.30
C ASP A 102 -4.30 2.67 -3.73
N LEU A 103 -3.35 2.43 -2.84
CA LEU A 103 -3.25 1.19 -2.08
C LEU A 103 -3.29 1.52 -0.58
N SER A 104 -4.18 0.84 0.13
CA SER A 104 -4.32 0.96 1.58
C SER A 104 -2.99 0.64 2.30
N THR A 105 -2.54 1.58 3.13
CA THR A 105 -1.32 1.42 3.95
C THR A 105 -1.37 0.18 4.85
N ASP A 106 -2.53 -0.15 5.40
CA ASP A 106 -2.69 -1.34 6.26
C ASP A 106 -2.51 -2.63 5.44
N SER A 107 -3.12 -2.69 4.25
CA SER A 107 -2.95 -3.82 3.34
C SER A 107 -1.49 -3.95 2.90
N LEU A 108 -0.84 -2.83 2.59
CA LEU A 108 0.58 -2.82 2.24
C LEU A 108 1.45 -3.35 3.38
N TYR A 109 1.19 -2.97 4.63
CA TYR A 109 1.94 -3.52 5.77
C TYR A 109 1.71 -5.03 5.94
N ILE A 110 0.45 -5.48 5.89
CA ILE A 110 0.07 -6.87 6.21
C ILE A 110 0.50 -7.85 5.12
N GLU A 111 0.38 -7.47 3.86
CA GLU A 111 0.63 -8.34 2.71
C GLU A 111 2.07 -8.23 2.18
N SER A 112 2.83 -7.20 2.57
CA SER A 112 4.26 -7.14 2.24
C SER A 112 5.08 -8.09 3.10
N LEU A 113 6.29 -8.39 2.64
CA LEU A 113 7.26 -9.20 3.36
C LEU A 113 8.30 -8.30 4.03
N PRO A 114 8.63 -8.50 5.31
CA PRO A 114 9.70 -7.73 5.94
C PRO A 114 11.03 -8.04 5.25
N LEU A 115 11.79 -6.99 4.95
CA LEU A 115 13.14 -7.14 4.44
C LEU A 115 14.00 -7.68 5.58
N LYS A 116 14.49 -8.92 5.45
CA LYS A 116 15.44 -9.49 6.40
C LYS A 116 16.81 -8.89 6.10
N CYS A 117 17.38 -8.23 7.09
CA CYS A 117 18.80 -7.91 7.13
C CYS A 117 19.62 -9.19 7.31
#